data_AF-A0A7G1IED5-F1
#
_entry.id   AF-A0A7G1IED5-F1
#
_cell.length_a   1.000
_cell.length_b   1.000
_cell.length_c   1.000
_cell.angle_alpha   90.00
_cell.angle_beta   90.00
_cell.angle_gamma   90.00
#
_symmetry.space_group_name_H-M   'P 1'
#
loop_
_entity.id
_entity.type
_entity.pdbx_description
1 polymer ?
#
loop_
_entity_poly.entity_id
_entity_poly.type
_entity_poly.pdbx_seq_one_letter_code
_entity_poly.pdbx_strand_id
1 'polypeptide(L)'
;MCAPGHHAPVALSDVDRGVTAVFLTGVHGIDDQHVALRLVALTDRLYDAGIPVVASGAKLDTIFSEEMLAGGYRKKYLRATSRLLALTAR
;
A
#
# COMPACT_ATOMS: atom_id res chain seq x y z
N MET A 1 -49.02 3.30 -4.00
CA MET A 1 -48.09 3.69 -5.08
C MET A 1 -46.92 4.44 -4.44
N CYS A 2 -45.76 3.76 -4.42
CA CYS A 2 -44.39 4.10 -4.01
C CYS A 2 -44.05 5.20 -2.96
N ALA A 3 -43.56 4.68 -1.82
CA ALA A 3 -42.57 5.07 -0.80
C ALA A 3 -41.97 6.51 -0.65
N PRO A 4 -41.66 6.93 0.60
CA PRO A 4 -40.98 8.17 0.96
C PRO A 4 -39.45 8.07 0.79
N GLY A 5 -38.84 9.13 0.24
CA GLY A 5 -37.40 9.26 0.08
C GLY A 5 -36.68 9.43 1.42
N HIS A 6 -36.09 8.33 1.90
CA HIS A 6 -35.07 8.29 2.94
C HIS A 6 -33.83 9.07 2.47
N HIS A 7 -33.64 10.30 2.93
CA HIS A 7 -32.31 10.90 2.95
C HIS A 7 -31.64 10.46 4.25
N ALA A 8 -30.86 9.38 4.14
CA ALA A 8 -30.04 8.87 5.23
C ALA A 8 -29.11 9.99 5.76
N PRO A 9 -28.88 10.06 7.08
CA PRO A 9 -27.93 11.00 7.64
C PRO A 9 -26.52 10.64 7.13
N VAL A 10 -25.81 11.63 6.61
CA VAL A 10 -24.35 11.55 6.46
C VAL A 10 -23.78 11.41 7.88
N ALA A 11 -23.43 10.17 8.24
CA ALA A 11 -22.67 9.89 9.43
C ALA A 11 -21.24 10.41 9.18
N LEU A 12 -20.95 11.60 9.71
CA LEU A 12 -19.59 12.10 9.81
C LEU A 12 -18.96 11.46 11.05
N SER A 13 -18.58 10.19 10.95
CA SER A 13 -17.93 9.48 12.05
C SER A 13 -16.51 10.01 12.25
N ASP A 14 -16.32 10.67 13.38
CA ASP A 14 -15.14 10.75 14.23
C ASP A 14 -13.76 10.96 13.57
N VAL A 15 -13.17 12.11 13.88
CA VAL A 15 -11.84 12.54 13.45
C VAL A 15 -10.72 11.88 14.27
N ASP A 16 -10.81 10.59 14.53
CA ASP A 16 -9.69 9.82 15.10
C ASP A 16 -8.81 9.30 13.95
N ARG A 17 -8.32 10.24 13.12
CA ARG A 17 -7.87 10.02 11.73
C ARG A 17 -6.61 9.15 11.64
N GLY A 18 -6.80 7.85 11.84
CA GLY A 18 -5.96 6.81 11.30
C GLY A 18 -5.81 6.99 9.79
N VAL A 19 -4.61 6.76 9.28
CA VAL A 19 -4.31 6.90 7.85
C VAL A 19 -5.28 6.03 7.05
N THR A 20 -6.15 6.67 6.25
CA THR A 20 -7.21 5.98 5.50
C THR A 20 -6.74 5.46 4.14
N ALA A 21 -5.67 6.04 3.59
CA ALA A 21 -5.00 5.60 2.37
C ALA A 21 -3.58 6.14 2.32
N VAL A 22 -2.66 5.40 1.70
CA VAL A 22 -1.28 5.85 1.43
C VAL A 22 -1.03 5.96 -0.06
N PHE A 23 -0.52 7.12 -0.48
CA PHE A 23 -0.13 7.39 -1.86
C PHE A 23 1.39 7.36 -2.00
N LEU A 24 1.91 6.35 -2.69
CA LEU A 24 3.33 6.30 -3.06
C LEU A 24 3.48 7.03 -4.39
N THR A 25 4.08 8.22 -4.36
CA THR A 25 4.34 9.04 -5.55
C THR A 25 5.85 9.08 -5.82
N GLY A 26 6.25 9.15 -7.09
CA GLY A 26 7.67 9.18 -7.46
C GLY A 26 8.37 7.86 -7.14
N VAL A 27 7.69 6.73 -7.39
CA VAL A 27 8.30 5.41 -7.22
C VAL A 27 9.43 5.27 -8.23
N HIS A 28 10.66 5.28 -7.73
CA HIS A 28 11.89 4.98 -8.44
C HIS A 28 12.51 3.70 -7.87
N GLY A 29 13.40 3.05 -8.64
CA GLY A 29 14.15 1.89 -8.17
C GLY A 29 14.90 2.24 -6.88
N ILE A 30 14.77 1.37 -5.87
CA ILE A 30 15.49 1.57 -4.61
C ILE A 30 16.86 0.94 -4.74
N ASP A 31 17.90 1.76 -4.67
CA ASP A 31 19.29 1.30 -4.73
C ASP A 31 19.88 1.02 -3.33
N ASP A 32 19.21 1.49 -2.26
CA ASP A 32 19.63 1.31 -0.87
C ASP A 32 18.81 0.22 -0.14
N GLN A 33 19.50 -0.81 0.35
CA GLN A 33 18.88 -1.94 1.02
C GLN A 33 18.10 -1.56 2.30
N HIS A 34 18.56 -0.58 3.06
CA HIS A 34 17.85 -0.10 4.26
C HIS A 34 16.54 0.60 3.89
N VAL A 35 16.54 1.37 2.79
CA VAL A 35 15.33 2.00 2.27
C VAL A 35 14.33 0.92 1.80
N ALA A 36 14.82 -0.10 1.11
CA ALA A 36 13.99 -1.21 0.66
C ALA A 36 13.34 -1.96 1.84
N LEU A 37 14.10 -2.24 2.90
CA LEU A 37 13.58 -2.89 4.11
C LEU A 37 12.59 -2.02 4.89
N ARG A 38 12.76 -0.69 4.90
CA ARG A 38 11.77 0.23 5.46
C ARG A 38 10.46 0.20 4.67
N LEU A 39 10.54 0.14 3.34
CA LEU A 39 9.35 0.01 2.50
C LEU A 39 8.63 -1.33 2.75
N VAL A 40 9.37 -2.43 2.92
CA VAL A 40 8.80 -3.72 3.31
C VAL A 40 8.04 -3.59 4.63
N ALA A 41 8.67 -3.01 5.66
CA ALA A 41 8.04 -2.84 6.97
C ALA A 41 6.81 -1.92 6.92
N LEU A 42 6.85 -0.85 6.11
CA LEU A 42 5.71 0.02 5.86
C LEU A 42 4.56 -0.75 5.21
N THR A 43 4.86 -1.50 4.14
CA THR A 43 3.88 -2.32 3.42
C THR A 43 3.21 -3.33 4.34
N ASP A 44 3.97 -4.00 5.20
CA ASP A 44 3.44 -4.95 6.16
C ASP A 44 2.45 -4.28 7.12
N ARG A 45 2.80 -3.12 7.68
CA ARG A 45 1.89 -2.36 8.56
C ARG A 45 0.61 -1.95 7.86
N LEU A 46 0.69 -1.51 6.60
CA LEU A 46 -0.48 -1.11 5.82
C LEU A 46 -1.39 -2.29 5.52
N TYR A 47 -0.80 -3.46 5.22
CA TYR A 47 -1.56 -4.68 5.01
C TYR A 47 -2.24 -5.18 6.28
N ASP A 48 -1.51 -5.19 7.40
CA ASP A 48 -2.05 -5.61 8.70
C ASP A 48 -3.16 -4.66 9.18
N ALA A 49 -3.05 -3.37 8.85
CA ALA A 49 -4.09 -2.38 9.10
C ALA A 49 -5.23 -2.35 8.05
N GLY A 50 -5.10 -3.10 6.95
CA GLY A 50 -6.07 -3.11 5.86
C GLY A 50 -6.19 -1.78 5.10
N ILE A 51 -5.16 -0.93 5.16
CA ILE A 51 -5.14 0.41 4.56
C ILE A 51 -4.79 0.28 3.08
N PRO A 52 -5.66 0.76 2.16
CA PRO A 52 -5.39 0.70 0.73
C PRO A 52 -4.18 1.56 0.36
N VAL A 53 -3.43 1.06 -0.63
CA VAL A 53 -2.23 1.73 -1.15
C VAL A 53 -2.47 2.06 -2.62
N VAL A 54 -2.20 3.30 -2.99
CA VAL A 54 -2.22 3.75 -4.38
C VAL A 54 -0.79 4.14 -4.73
N ALA A 55 -0.21 3.46 -5.71
CA ALA A 55 1.12 3.80 -6.22
C ALA A 55 1.00 4.46 -7.59
N SER A 56 1.78 5.52 -7.79
CA SER A 56 1.89 6.23 -9.06
C SER A 56 3.38 6.39 -9.41
N GLY A 57 3.75 5.99 -10.63
CA GLY A 57 5.13 5.98 -11.11
C GLY A 57 5.52 4.66 -11.75
N ALA A 58 6.72 4.16 -11.44
CA ALA A 58 7.20 2.87 -11.92
C ALA A 58 6.31 1.73 -11.42
N LYS A 59 6.32 0.60 -12.15
CA LYS A 59 5.56 -0.58 -11.77
C LYS A 59 6.05 -1.11 -10.42
N LEU A 60 5.12 -1.61 -9.60
CA LEU A 60 5.40 -2.14 -8.25
C LEU A 60 6.36 -3.34 -8.25
N ASP A 61 6.41 -4.09 -9.36
CA ASP A 61 7.35 -5.20 -9.59
C ASP A 61 8.79 -4.72 -9.80
N THR A 62 8.99 -3.48 -10.26
CA THR A 62 10.29 -2.85 -10.49
C THR A 62 10.82 -2.02 -9.32
N ILE A 63 10.15 -2.03 -8.16
CA ILE A 63 10.59 -1.27 -6.97
C ILE A 63 11.90 -1.80 -6.40
N PHE A 64 12.05 -3.13 -6.39
CA PHE A 64 13.25 -3.80 -5.91
C PHE A 64 14.11 -4.19 -7.11
N SER A 65 15.38 -3.79 -7.11
CA SER A 65 16.31 -4.12 -8.18
C SER A 65 16.59 -5.64 -8.24
N GLU A 66 17.02 -6.12 -9.41
CA GLU A 66 17.41 -7.52 -9.59
C GLU A 66 18.55 -7.92 -8.64
N GLU A 67 19.49 -7.02 -8.37
CA GLU A 67 20.55 -7.24 -7.38
C GLU A 67 20.00 -7.45 -5.96
N MET A 68 19.00 -6.66 -5.54
CA MET A 68 18.33 -6.87 -4.25
C MET A 68 17.56 -8.20 -4.20
N LEU A 69 16.93 -8.57 -5.31
CA LEU A 69 16.23 -9.86 -5.44
C LEU A 69 17.20 -11.05 -5.49
N ALA A 70 18.45 -10.85 -5.93
CA ALA A 70 19.52 -11.85 -5.83
C ALA A 70 20.14 -11.94 -4.42
N GLY A 71 19.90 -10.94 -3.57
CA GLY A 71 20.42 -10.88 -2.20
C GLY A 71 19.65 -11.74 -1.18
N GLY A 72 20.17 -11.78 0.06
CA GLY A 72 19.63 -12.61 1.15
C GLY A 72 18.22 -12.24 1.63
N TYR A 73 17.71 -11.07 1.26
CA TYR A 73 16.38 -10.58 1.65
C TYR A 73 15.30 -10.79 0.60
N ARG A 74 15.58 -11.52 -0.51
CA ARG A 74 14.64 -11.83 -1.59
C ARG A 74 13.22 -12.16 -1.12
N LYS A 75 13.08 -13.05 -0.12
CA LYS A 75 11.77 -13.45 0.41
C LYS A 75 10.98 -12.28 0.98
N LYS A 76 11.64 -11.32 1.64
CA LYS A 76 11.00 -10.13 2.21
C LYS A 76 10.48 -9.21 1.11
N TYR A 77 11.25 -9.02 0.04
CA TYR A 77 10.86 -8.20 -1.11
C TYR A 77 9.66 -8.77 -1.84
N LEU A 78 9.69 -10.07 -2.19
CA LEU A 78 8.55 -10.73 -2.83
C LEU A 78 7.28 -10.70 -1.96
N ARG A 79 7.44 -10.87 -0.65
CA ARG A 79 6.33 -10.81 0.33
C ARG A 79 5.75 -9.39 0.44
N ALA A 80 6.54 -8.34 0.23
CA ALA A 80 6.06 -6.97 0.16
C ALA A 80 5.35 -6.67 -1.17
N THR A 81 5.91 -7.07 -2.30
CA THR A 81 5.27 -6.91 -3.62
C THR A 81 3.90 -7.58 -3.65
N SER A 82 3.77 -8.80 -3.13
CA SER A 82 2.49 -9.51 -3.03
C SER A 82 1.45 -8.75 -2.19
N ARG A 83 1.86 -8.12 -1.09
CA ARG A 83 0.97 -7.30 -0.26
C ARG A 83 0.56 -6.01 -0.93
N LEU A 84 1.51 -5.31 -1.56
CA LEU A 84 1.22 -4.10 -2.31
C LEU A 84 0.17 -4.39 -3.39
N LEU A 85 0.35 -5.47 -4.15
CA LEU A 85 -0.63 -5.90 -5.16
C LEU A 85 -2.02 -6.16 -4.54
N ALA A 86 -2.08 -6.86 -3.41
CA ALA A 86 -3.34 -7.12 -2.71
C ALA A 86 -4.04 -5.83 -2.20
N LEU A 87 -3.26 -4.81 -1.82
CA LEU A 87 -3.79 -3.53 -1.36
C LEU A 87 -4.19 -2.58 -2.50
N THR A 88 -3.61 -2.76 -3.70
CA THR A 88 -3.94 -1.97 -4.90
C THR A 88 -5.10 -2.54 -5.72
N ALA A 89 -5.38 -3.84 -5.59
CA ALA A 89 -6.44 -4.51 -6.34
C ALA A 89 -7.85 -4.31 -5.72
N ARG A 90 -8.00 -3.35 -4.80
CA ARG A 90 -9.20 -3.15 -3.98
C ARG A 90 -9.94 -1.87 -4.34
#